data_AF-A0AAE0NSN9-F1
#
_entry.id   AF-A0AAE0NSN9-F1
#
_cell.length_a   1.000
_cell.length_b   1.000
_cell.length_c   1.000
_cell.angle_alpha   90.00
_cell.angle_beta   90.00
_cell.angle_gamma   90.00
#
_symmetry.space_group_name_H-M   'P 1'
#
loop_
_entity.id
_entity.type
_entity.pdbx_description
1 polymer ?
#
loop_
_entity_poly.entity_id
_entity_poly.type
_entity_poly.pdbx_seq_one_letter_code
_entity_poly.pdbx_strand_id
1 'polypeptide(L)'
;MALRICTILFWLLPVALALPSPHPLVTPPPTPVQRRDLLSDAESYVNGVISGLGSDVSGYIASGVPQFFQDLPTGTAVQSSLGINEKDLAATPTQVLNLPAYGNWTNAGWNVRVHGNVYKMPNISESKLDELADIFLIGTSIKDLPPAEQTQARNLTAEIFVVQQSHVNVSIQFVNNVGIEPQDDGGATNAVGGAQVIRLLEETTDQGDYGTWLVLANTTTINANGSSSGYMMPGNETSRVQSLNMYATGTDSGNSTVYLVPPKGVTVISDIDDILRVTKIWDPKEGLLNSFAHPFTPWLNMPDIYANWSSSFRDFHFHYLTTTPEQVTRNYMDFIFKTYPLGSFDTRPLNFSDVSATLSIRKFLLDLVFETFPERKFILVGDTSNSDVMKAYPQVRNLHLLSYVTVHTQTEGLFPTPELLTRSPNKKLTKDYPGQVLCIFLRNSSSTDSSDRFPYNTAGFKGLPQDQYMFFNVPDDLRNLDIVGGKCHNASVKQNVTFSEQGLPFGLSKSGVAETRPMPGLWATLVVGFGLVMLAMM
;
A
#
# COMPACT_ATOMS: atom_id res chain seq x y z
N MET A 1 50.41 -67.23 -6.55
CA MET A 1 49.84 -67.94 -5.39
C MET A 1 49.58 -66.90 -4.31
N ALA A 2 48.29 -66.59 -4.07
CA ALA A 2 47.71 -65.79 -2.98
C ALA A 2 48.18 -64.33 -2.77
N LEU A 3 47.39 -63.39 -2.27
CA LEU A 3 45.95 -63.07 -2.30
C LEU A 3 45.85 -61.62 -1.78
N ARG A 4 44.83 -60.89 -2.24
CA ARG A 4 44.66 -59.43 -2.14
C ARG A 4 44.61 -58.85 -0.72
N ILE A 5 45.23 -57.68 -0.57
CA ILE A 5 45.04 -56.73 0.53
C ILE A 5 43.77 -55.90 0.25
N CYS A 6 42.85 -55.85 1.21
CA CYS A 6 41.75 -54.89 1.22
C CYS A 6 41.62 -54.33 2.65
N THR A 7 42.10 -53.12 2.86
CA THR A 7 42.00 -52.41 4.14
C THR A 7 40.85 -51.42 4.02
N ILE A 8 39.78 -51.66 4.77
CA ILE A 8 38.60 -50.79 4.87
C ILE A 8 38.96 -49.61 5.78
N LEU A 9 38.94 -48.39 5.24
CA LEU A 9 39.10 -47.15 5.99
C LEU A 9 37.72 -46.68 6.48
N PHE A 10 37.46 -46.81 7.78
CA PHE A 10 36.29 -46.22 8.44
C PHE A 10 36.51 -44.70 8.60
N TRP A 11 35.70 -43.87 7.94
CA TRP A 11 35.59 -42.45 8.26
C TRP A 11 34.52 -42.26 9.34
N LEU A 12 34.95 -41.79 10.52
CA LEU A 12 34.08 -41.25 11.56
C LEU A 12 33.77 -39.78 11.23
N LEU A 13 32.51 -39.47 10.94
CA LEU A 13 31.98 -38.10 10.93
C LEU A 13 31.32 -37.81 12.29
N PRO A 14 31.54 -36.65 12.92
CA PRO A 14 30.93 -36.30 14.20
C PRO A 14 29.45 -35.95 14.00
N VAL A 15 28.59 -36.57 14.82
CA VAL A 15 27.21 -36.14 15.01
C VAL A 15 27.23 -34.87 15.87
N ALA A 16 26.95 -33.71 15.27
CA ALA A 16 26.65 -32.50 16.01
C ALA A 16 25.18 -32.55 16.45
N LEU A 17 24.95 -32.66 17.76
CA LEU A 17 23.63 -32.48 18.37
C LEU A 17 23.19 -31.03 18.22
N ALA A 18 22.09 -30.79 17.52
CA ALA A 18 21.42 -29.49 17.48
C ALA A 18 20.81 -29.19 18.86
N LEU A 19 21.35 -28.18 19.56
CA LEU A 19 20.73 -27.63 20.76
C LEU A 19 19.59 -26.67 20.37
N PRO A 20 18.45 -26.66 21.08
CA PRO A 20 17.41 -25.66 20.85
C PRO A 20 17.90 -24.25 21.23
N SER A 21 17.56 -23.26 20.40
CA SER A 21 17.85 -21.85 20.62
C SER A 21 17.29 -21.35 21.96
N PRO A 22 18.03 -20.55 22.75
CA PRO A 22 17.53 -20.01 24.01
C PRO A 22 16.38 -19.02 23.78
N HIS A 23 15.28 -19.21 24.50
CA HIS A 23 14.17 -18.25 24.56
C HIS A 23 14.63 -16.91 25.16
N PRO A 24 14.11 -15.77 24.68
CA PRO A 24 14.42 -14.46 25.26
C PRO A 24 13.96 -14.38 26.71
N LEU A 25 14.87 -14.00 27.60
CA LEU A 25 14.60 -13.74 29.02
C LEU A 25 13.85 -12.40 29.14
N VAL A 26 12.63 -12.47 29.71
CA VAL A 26 11.85 -11.30 30.13
C VAL A 26 12.62 -10.59 31.25
N THR A 27 12.98 -9.31 31.05
CA THR A 27 13.53 -8.47 32.11
C THR A 27 12.43 -8.03 33.09
N PRO A 28 12.67 -7.99 34.41
CA PRO A 28 11.66 -7.59 35.38
C PRO A 28 11.35 -6.08 35.27
N PRO A 29 10.07 -5.68 35.38
CA PRO A 29 9.68 -4.27 35.34
C PRO A 29 10.12 -3.51 36.62
N PRO A 30 10.31 -2.18 36.54
CA PRO A 30 10.59 -1.35 37.70
C PRO A 30 9.39 -1.33 38.68
N THR A 31 9.70 -1.11 39.95
CA THR A 31 8.80 -1.18 41.12
C THR A 31 7.51 -0.35 41.00
N PRO A 32 6.37 -0.80 41.57
CA PRO A 32 5.06 -0.19 41.35
C PRO A 32 4.92 1.14 42.09
N VAL A 33 4.64 2.22 41.36
CA VAL A 33 4.07 3.45 41.94
C VAL A 33 2.56 3.26 42.10
N GLN A 34 2.01 3.72 43.21
CA GLN A 34 0.61 3.55 43.63
C GLN A 34 -0.39 3.82 42.49
N ARG A 35 -1.19 2.79 42.19
CA ARG A 35 -2.28 2.78 41.24
C ARG A 35 -3.49 3.53 41.83
N ARG A 36 -3.77 4.73 41.33
CA ARG A 36 -5.06 5.44 41.44
C ARG A 36 -5.53 5.79 40.02
N ASP A 37 -6.76 5.39 39.68
CA ASP A 37 -7.61 5.87 38.56
C ASP A 37 -7.03 6.19 37.16
N LEU A 38 -5.95 5.52 36.76
CA LEU A 38 -5.34 5.74 35.43
C LEU A 38 -6.20 5.32 34.22
N LEU A 39 -7.21 4.45 34.39
CA LEU A 39 -8.09 4.03 33.28
C LEU A 39 -9.15 5.09 32.96
N SER A 40 -9.73 5.73 33.97
CA SER A 40 -10.61 6.88 33.79
C SER A 40 -9.84 8.12 33.31
N ASP A 41 -8.56 8.23 33.69
CA ASP A 41 -7.69 9.31 33.21
C ASP A 41 -7.25 9.10 31.75
N ALA A 42 -7.03 7.85 31.32
CA ALA A 42 -6.76 7.54 29.92
C ALA A 42 -8.00 7.74 29.04
N GLU A 43 -9.19 7.34 29.48
CA GLU A 43 -10.45 7.60 28.76
C GLU A 43 -10.82 9.10 28.77
N SER A 44 -10.63 9.80 29.88
CA SER A 44 -10.88 11.25 29.94
C SER A 44 -9.83 12.07 29.20
N TYR A 45 -8.59 11.59 29.07
CA TYR A 45 -7.54 12.20 28.25
C TYR A 45 -7.69 11.86 26.77
N VAL A 46 -8.11 10.66 26.41
CA VAL A 46 -8.52 10.33 25.03
C VAL A 46 -9.69 11.22 24.64
N ASN A 47 -10.71 11.34 25.48
CA ASN A 47 -11.81 12.28 25.27
C ASN A 47 -11.35 13.75 25.35
N GLY A 48 -10.34 14.08 26.14
CA GLY A 48 -9.78 15.42 26.32
C GLY A 48 -8.95 15.91 25.14
N VAL A 49 -8.09 15.04 24.60
CA VAL A 49 -7.30 15.26 23.38
C VAL A 49 -8.21 15.23 22.15
N ILE A 50 -9.18 14.33 22.09
CA ILE A 50 -10.23 14.35 21.06
C ILE A 50 -11.10 15.61 21.18
N SER A 51 -11.43 16.07 22.39
CA SER A 51 -12.19 17.33 22.56
C SER A 51 -11.37 18.59 22.28
N GLY A 52 -10.06 18.56 22.52
CA GLY A 52 -9.11 19.63 22.17
C GLY A 52 -8.75 19.66 20.68
N LEU A 53 -9.04 18.57 19.96
CA LEU A 53 -8.86 18.42 18.51
C LEU A 53 -10.20 18.36 17.74
N GLY A 54 -11.33 18.58 18.41
CA GLY A 54 -12.68 18.50 17.84
C GLY A 54 -13.22 17.06 17.76
N SER A 55 -14.54 16.92 17.94
CA SER A 55 -15.27 15.63 17.89
C SER A 55 -15.15 14.85 16.57
N ASP A 56 -14.51 15.44 15.55
CA ASP A 56 -14.36 14.86 14.22
C ASP A 56 -13.24 13.81 14.13
N VAL A 57 -12.32 13.75 15.11
CA VAL A 57 -11.17 12.82 15.12
C VAL A 57 -11.58 11.34 15.15
N SER A 58 -12.75 10.99 15.70
CA SER A 58 -13.20 9.59 15.76
C SER A 58 -13.52 8.98 14.39
N GLY A 59 -13.74 9.80 13.35
CA GLY A 59 -13.94 9.35 11.96
C GLY A 59 -12.63 9.09 11.19
N TYR A 60 -11.52 9.73 11.59
CA TYR A 60 -10.23 9.70 10.88
C TYR A 60 -9.59 8.28 10.80
N ILE A 61 -10.03 7.33 11.62
CA ILE A 61 -9.35 6.04 11.87
C ILE A 61 -10.05 4.85 11.18
N ALA A 62 -11.30 5.02 10.72
CA ALA A 62 -12.10 3.88 10.29
C ALA A 62 -11.75 3.37 8.87
N SER A 63 -11.50 4.27 7.92
CA SER A 63 -11.50 3.93 6.49
C SER A 63 -10.12 3.59 5.90
N GLY A 64 -9.02 3.90 6.60
CA GLY A 64 -7.68 3.73 6.02
C GLY A 64 -7.30 4.79 4.97
N VAL A 65 -8.19 5.76 4.73
CA VAL A 65 -7.97 6.88 3.82
C VAL A 65 -7.98 8.16 4.62
N PRO A 66 -6.99 9.06 4.43
CA PRO A 66 -7.00 10.34 5.13
C PRO A 66 -8.36 11.04 4.95
N GLN A 67 -8.98 11.48 6.05
CA GLN A 67 -10.38 11.94 6.08
C GLN A 67 -10.66 13.03 5.03
N PHE A 68 -9.67 13.87 4.73
CA PHE A 68 -9.78 14.95 3.75
C PHE A 68 -10.04 14.49 2.30
N PHE A 69 -9.81 13.22 1.98
CA PHE A 69 -10.10 12.64 0.67
C PHE A 69 -11.43 11.86 0.60
N GLN A 70 -12.19 11.78 1.70
CA GLN A 70 -13.39 10.93 1.74
C GLN A 70 -14.60 11.54 1.03
N ASP A 71 -14.73 12.87 1.02
CA ASP A 71 -15.91 13.58 0.53
C ASP A 71 -15.59 14.47 -0.69
N LEU A 72 -14.62 14.06 -1.52
CA LEU A 72 -14.30 14.80 -2.75
C LEU A 72 -15.52 14.78 -3.70
N PRO A 73 -15.87 15.94 -4.31
CA PRO A 73 -17.00 16.00 -5.22
C PRO A 73 -16.72 15.17 -6.48
N THR A 74 -17.75 14.51 -7.02
CA THR A 74 -17.68 13.76 -8.27
C THR A 74 -18.86 14.08 -9.18
N GLY A 75 -18.64 14.04 -10.49
CA GLY A 75 -19.66 14.14 -11.52
C GLY A 75 -20.45 15.45 -11.43
N THR A 76 -21.77 15.33 -11.32
CA THR A 76 -22.69 16.48 -11.25
C THR A 76 -22.51 17.35 -10.01
N ALA A 77 -21.92 16.82 -8.93
CA ALA A 77 -21.59 17.60 -7.74
C ALA A 77 -20.53 18.67 -8.05
N VAL A 78 -19.52 18.33 -8.88
CA VAL A 78 -18.50 19.27 -9.33
C VAL A 78 -19.11 20.36 -10.18
N GLN A 79 -19.94 20.00 -11.17
CA GLN A 79 -20.66 20.98 -12.01
C GLN A 79 -21.50 21.95 -11.18
N SER A 80 -22.24 21.42 -10.20
CA SER A 80 -23.08 22.20 -9.31
C SER A 80 -22.27 23.15 -8.43
N SER A 81 -21.15 22.67 -7.87
CA SER A 81 -20.26 23.47 -7.00
C SER A 81 -19.58 24.62 -7.73
N LEU A 82 -19.30 24.44 -9.03
CA LEU A 82 -18.63 25.42 -9.87
C LEU A 82 -19.59 26.29 -10.69
N GLY A 83 -20.90 26.00 -10.66
CA GLY A 83 -21.90 26.72 -11.44
C GLY A 83 -21.71 26.60 -12.96
N ILE A 84 -21.09 25.50 -13.42
CA ILE A 84 -20.78 25.29 -14.84
C ILE A 84 -22.03 24.75 -15.56
N ASN A 85 -22.42 25.39 -16.65
CA ASN A 85 -23.50 24.88 -17.50
C ASN A 85 -23.01 23.73 -18.39
N GLU A 86 -23.93 22.86 -18.81
CA GLU A 86 -23.61 21.67 -19.61
C GLU A 86 -22.94 21.98 -20.95
N LYS A 87 -23.24 23.12 -21.57
CA LYS A 87 -22.68 23.49 -22.89
C LYS A 87 -21.20 23.84 -22.78
N ASP A 88 -20.82 24.57 -21.76
CA ASP A 88 -19.42 24.95 -21.51
C ASP A 88 -18.58 23.72 -21.15
N LEU A 89 -19.14 22.81 -20.36
CA LEU A 89 -18.49 21.52 -20.09
C LEU A 89 -18.39 20.66 -21.35
N ALA A 90 -19.43 20.63 -22.20
CA ALA A 90 -19.40 19.88 -23.46
C ALA A 90 -18.27 20.36 -24.39
N ALA A 91 -17.97 21.65 -24.40
CA ALA A 91 -16.88 22.25 -25.17
C ALA A 91 -15.47 21.96 -24.60
N THR A 92 -15.36 21.52 -23.35
CA THR A 92 -14.09 21.18 -22.71
C THR A 92 -13.54 19.85 -23.26
N PRO A 93 -12.24 19.75 -23.59
CA PRO A 93 -11.64 18.51 -24.06
C PRO A 93 -11.78 17.37 -23.05
N THR A 94 -12.08 16.17 -23.54
CA THR A 94 -12.03 14.94 -22.74
C THR A 94 -10.58 14.55 -22.50
N GLN A 95 -10.27 14.24 -21.24
CA GLN A 95 -8.97 13.78 -20.79
C GLN A 95 -9.05 12.36 -20.24
N VAL A 96 -7.91 11.71 -20.20
CA VAL A 96 -7.74 10.36 -19.67
C VAL A 96 -6.58 10.34 -18.67
N LEU A 97 -6.80 9.69 -17.54
CA LEU A 97 -5.78 9.25 -16.60
C LEU A 97 -5.56 7.76 -16.83
N ASN A 98 -4.40 7.37 -17.36
CA ASN A 98 -3.97 5.99 -17.40
C ASN A 98 -3.02 5.73 -16.23
N LEU A 99 -3.37 4.81 -15.34
CA LEU A 99 -2.46 4.41 -14.27
C LEU A 99 -1.41 3.41 -14.81
N PRO A 100 -0.13 3.54 -14.40
CA PRO A 100 0.93 2.61 -14.79
C PRO A 100 0.54 1.16 -14.51
N ALA A 101 0.40 0.37 -15.57
CA ALA A 101 -0.22 -0.94 -15.52
C ALA A 101 0.80 -2.06 -15.27
N TYR A 102 0.33 -3.21 -14.77
CA TYR A 102 1.10 -4.44 -14.80
C TYR A 102 0.39 -5.51 -15.66
N GLY A 103 1.15 -6.47 -16.19
CA GLY A 103 0.60 -7.63 -16.87
C GLY A 103 1.31 -8.92 -16.49
N ASN A 104 0.56 -10.02 -16.37
CA ASN A 104 1.09 -11.35 -16.10
C ASN A 104 1.14 -12.21 -17.36
N TRP A 105 1.95 -13.27 -17.31
CA TRP A 105 2.00 -14.25 -18.38
C TRP A 105 0.97 -15.35 -18.16
N THR A 106 0.19 -15.65 -19.19
CA THR A 106 -0.85 -16.69 -19.20
C THR A 106 -0.71 -17.61 -20.40
N ASN A 107 -1.51 -18.67 -20.48
CA ASN A 107 -1.56 -19.55 -21.66
C ASN A 107 -2.02 -18.83 -22.93
N ALA A 108 -2.70 -17.68 -22.80
CA ALA A 108 -3.14 -16.85 -23.93
C ALA A 108 -2.10 -15.79 -24.32
N GLY A 109 -1.00 -15.66 -23.58
CA GLY A 109 0.02 -14.62 -23.74
C GLY A 109 0.05 -13.63 -22.57
N TRP A 110 0.61 -12.45 -22.82
CA TRP A 110 0.65 -11.36 -21.85
C TRP A 110 -0.76 -10.83 -21.61
N ASN A 111 -1.21 -10.85 -20.36
CA ASN A 111 -2.51 -10.37 -19.92
C ASN A 111 -2.32 -9.16 -19.02
N VAL A 112 -2.71 -7.98 -19.49
CA VAL A 112 -2.42 -6.68 -18.87
C VAL A 112 -3.66 -6.13 -18.18
N ARG A 113 -3.53 -5.72 -16.92
CA ARG A 113 -4.58 -4.96 -16.23
C ARG A 113 -4.42 -3.47 -16.53
N VAL A 114 -5.23 -2.97 -17.44
CA VAL A 114 -5.33 -1.53 -17.70
C VAL A 114 -6.42 -0.93 -16.83
N HIS A 115 -6.17 0.22 -16.24
CA HIS A 115 -7.17 0.93 -15.47
C HIS A 115 -6.85 2.43 -15.38
N GLY A 116 -7.88 3.22 -15.08
CA GLY A 116 -7.79 4.66 -15.06
C GLY A 116 -9.16 5.34 -15.09
N ASN A 117 -9.15 6.64 -15.38
CA ASN A 117 -10.34 7.48 -15.34
C ASN A 117 -10.45 8.38 -16.58
N VAL A 118 -11.68 8.57 -17.08
CA VAL A 118 -12.00 9.54 -18.13
C VAL A 118 -12.75 10.70 -17.51
N TYR A 119 -12.25 11.91 -17.73
CA TYR A 119 -12.78 13.11 -17.10
C TYR A 119 -12.65 14.34 -18.01
N LYS A 120 -13.31 15.42 -17.64
CA LYS A 120 -13.11 16.76 -18.19
C LYS A 120 -12.62 17.68 -17.09
N MET A 121 -11.68 18.55 -17.41
CA MET A 121 -11.16 19.55 -16.47
C MET A 121 -11.75 20.92 -16.83
N PRO A 122 -12.72 21.44 -16.07
CA PRO A 122 -13.32 22.73 -16.37
C PRO A 122 -12.31 23.87 -16.34
N ASN A 123 -12.59 24.93 -17.09
CA ASN A 123 -11.84 26.17 -16.96
C ASN A 123 -12.32 26.92 -15.71
N ILE A 124 -11.53 26.86 -14.63
CA ILE A 124 -11.82 27.50 -13.34
C ILE A 124 -10.91 28.72 -13.21
N SER A 125 -11.46 29.89 -12.85
CA SER A 125 -10.63 31.08 -12.65
C SER A 125 -9.67 30.89 -11.48
N GLU A 126 -8.49 31.51 -11.53
CA GLU A 126 -7.52 31.46 -10.42
C GLU A 126 -8.15 31.89 -9.10
N SER A 127 -8.98 32.95 -9.09
CA SER A 127 -9.68 33.40 -7.90
C SER A 127 -10.61 32.36 -7.29
N LYS A 128 -11.23 31.52 -8.13
CA LYS A 128 -12.11 30.45 -7.67
C LYS A 128 -11.30 29.23 -7.23
N LEU A 129 -10.20 28.92 -7.91
CA LEU A 129 -9.24 27.91 -7.44
C LEU A 129 -8.65 28.29 -6.08
N ASP A 130 -8.37 29.57 -5.84
CA ASP A 130 -7.90 30.07 -4.54
C ASP A 130 -8.93 29.83 -3.43
N GLU A 131 -10.20 30.19 -3.69
CA GLU A 131 -11.30 29.96 -2.76
C GLU A 131 -11.48 28.47 -2.43
N LEU A 132 -11.37 27.60 -3.44
CA LEU A 132 -11.51 26.15 -3.29
C LEU A 132 -10.29 25.53 -2.59
N ALA A 133 -9.09 26.02 -2.88
CA ALA A 133 -7.86 25.55 -2.25
C ALA A 133 -7.85 25.87 -0.75
N ASP A 134 -8.34 27.05 -0.34
CA ASP A 134 -8.42 27.47 1.06
C ASP A 134 -9.28 26.53 1.93
N ILE A 135 -10.19 25.73 1.34
CA ILE A 135 -10.93 24.68 2.05
C ILE A 135 -9.98 23.62 2.62
N PHE A 136 -8.89 23.33 1.91
CA PHE A 136 -7.90 22.32 2.27
C PHE A 136 -6.72 22.90 3.06
N LEU A 137 -6.51 24.22 3.07
CA LEU A 137 -5.37 24.87 3.72
C LEU A 137 -5.69 25.29 5.17
N ILE A 138 -5.83 24.32 6.07
CA ILE A 138 -6.24 24.58 7.47
C ILE A 138 -5.29 25.55 8.18
N GLY A 139 -5.81 26.68 8.64
CA GLY A 139 -5.05 27.65 9.46
C GLY A 139 -3.95 28.38 8.68
N THR A 140 -4.06 28.45 7.35
CA THR A 140 -3.37 29.39 6.46
C THR A 140 -4.32 29.79 5.33
N SER A 141 -3.86 30.62 4.38
CA SER A 141 -4.57 30.87 3.12
C SER A 141 -3.56 30.79 1.99
N ILE A 142 -4.02 30.42 0.80
CA ILE A 142 -3.21 30.33 -0.40
C ILE A 142 -2.47 31.64 -0.67
N LYS A 143 -3.08 32.80 -0.40
CA LYS A 143 -2.44 34.11 -0.58
C LYS A 143 -1.22 34.33 0.32
N ASP A 144 -1.14 33.61 1.43
CA ASP A 144 -0.05 33.69 2.41
C ASP A 144 1.09 32.72 2.06
N LEU A 145 0.88 31.82 1.08
CA LEU A 145 1.87 30.88 0.59
C LEU A 145 2.83 31.52 -0.43
N PRO A 146 4.09 31.04 -0.54
CA PRO A 146 4.99 31.37 -1.64
C PRO A 146 4.38 31.06 -3.02
N PRO A 147 4.76 31.78 -4.09
CA PRO A 147 4.15 31.61 -5.42
C PRO A 147 4.15 30.18 -5.97
N ALA A 148 5.22 29.42 -5.75
CA ALA A 148 5.31 28.03 -6.21
C ALA A 148 4.29 27.12 -5.49
N GLU A 149 4.08 27.34 -4.19
CA GLU A 149 3.12 26.58 -3.39
C GLU A 149 1.68 26.96 -3.73
N GLN A 150 1.44 28.24 -4.09
CA GLN A 150 0.14 28.66 -4.65
C GLN A 150 -0.17 27.91 -5.94
N THR A 151 0.79 27.84 -6.87
CA THR A 151 0.61 27.09 -8.13
C THR A 151 0.32 25.62 -7.85
N GLN A 152 1.05 24.99 -6.93
CA GLN A 152 0.80 23.59 -6.58
C GLN A 152 -0.61 23.39 -5.97
N ALA A 153 -1.01 24.25 -5.04
CA ALA A 153 -2.33 24.19 -4.41
C ALA A 153 -3.45 24.36 -5.44
N ARG A 154 -3.32 25.31 -6.38
CA ARG A 154 -4.26 25.47 -7.50
C ARG A 154 -4.31 24.25 -8.40
N ASN A 155 -3.16 23.68 -8.75
CA ASN A 155 -3.09 22.52 -9.64
C ASN A 155 -3.76 21.30 -9.01
N LEU A 156 -3.46 20.98 -7.74
CA LEU A 156 -4.10 19.85 -7.06
C LEU A 156 -5.60 20.10 -6.85
N THR A 157 -5.99 21.35 -6.54
CA THR A 157 -7.41 21.71 -6.46
C THR A 157 -8.10 21.50 -7.80
N ALA A 158 -7.50 21.89 -8.92
CA ALA A 158 -8.06 21.65 -10.24
C ALA A 158 -8.20 20.14 -10.56
N GLU A 159 -7.29 19.30 -10.06
CA GLU A 159 -7.37 17.83 -10.18
C GLU A 159 -8.51 17.21 -9.35
N ILE A 160 -8.89 17.82 -8.22
CA ILE A 160 -10.05 17.41 -7.43
C ILE A 160 -11.35 17.78 -8.12
N PHE A 161 -11.41 18.97 -8.72
CA PHE A 161 -12.63 19.50 -9.33
C PHE A 161 -12.75 19.15 -10.82
N VAL A 162 -12.48 17.90 -11.15
CA VAL A 162 -12.70 17.33 -12.49
C VAL A 162 -14.12 16.75 -12.61
N VAL A 163 -14.68 16.75 -13.82
CA VAL A 163 -16.00 16.15 -14.09
C VAL A 163 -15.81 14.81 -14.79
N GLN A 164 -16.07 13.74 -14.08
CA GLN A 164 -15.99 12.36 -14.58
C GLN A 164 -16.94 12.15 -15.78
N GLN A 165 -16.53 11.36 -16.77
CA GLN A 165 -17.29 11.10 -17.99
C GLN A 165 -17.81 9.67 -18.01
N SER A 166 -19.11 9.51 -17.77
CA SER A 166 -19.80 8.22 -17.77
C SER A 166 -20.04 7.65 -19.17
N HIS A 167 -20.01 6.31 -19.30
CA HIS A 167 -20.39 5.58 -20.52
C HIS A 167 -19.60 5.99 -21.77
N VAL A 168 -18.29 6.22 -21.61
CA VAL A 168 -17.37 6.55 -22.70
C VAL A 168 -16.61 5.30 -23.13
N ASN A 169 -16.50 5.10 -24.44
CA ASN A 169 -15.65 4.05 -25.01
C ASN A 169 -14.17 4.48 -24.98
N VAL A 170 -13.32 3.65 -24.40
CA VAL A 170 -11.87 3.88 -24.34
C VAL A 170 -11.15 2.94 -25.30
N SER A 171 -10.12 3.43 -25.98
CA SER A 171 -9.15 2.57 -26.67
C SER A 171 -7.74 2.94 -26.26
N ILE A 172 -6.90 1.91 -26.13
CA ILE A 172 -5.55 2.01 -25.63
C ILE A 172 -4.59 1.60 -26.75
N GLN A 173 -3.65 2.48 -27.06
CA GLN A 173 -2.54 2.23 -27.95
C GLN A 173 -1.29 1.85 -27.15
N PHE A 174 -0.79 0.65 -27.39
CA PHE A 174 0.50 0.19 -26.89
C PHE A 174 1.60 0.48 -27.90
N VAL A 175 2.74 0.98 -27.44
CA VAL A 175 3.91 1.28 -28.27
C VAL A 175 5.18 0.82 -27.58
N ASN A 176 6.08 0.19 -28.34
CA ASN A 176 7.30 -0.42 -27.84
C ASN A 176 8.53 0.53 -27.94
N ASN A 177 8.39 1.75 -27.42
CA ASN A 177 9.42 2.79 -27.50
C ASN A 177 9.62 3.54 -26.17
N VAL A 178 9.66 2.81 -25.06
CA VAL A 178 9.82 3.44 -23.74
C VAL A 178 11.21 4.07 -23.64
N GLY A 179 11.26 5.35 -23.25
CA GLY A 179 12.50 6.08 -23.02
C GLY A 179 13.10 5.66 -21.68
N ILE A 180 13.62 4.44 -21.58
CA ILE A 180 14.20 3.91 -20.34
C ILE A 180 15.68 4.26 -20.30
N GLU A 181 16.08 5.03 -19.28
CA GLU A 181 17.50 5.20 -18.95
C GLU A 181 18.02 3.97 -18.19
N PRO A 182 19.19 3.40 -18.53
CA PRO A 182 19.70 2.15 -17.96
C PRO A 182 19.94 2.12 -16.43
N GLN A 183 19.78 3.26 -15.73
CA GLN A 183 20.00 3.38 -14.28
C GLN A 183 18.71 3.66 -13.50
N ASP A 184 17.61 4.00 -14.18
CA ASP A 184 16.31 4.37 -13.57
C ASP A 184 15.20 3.35 -13.86
N ASP A 185 15.54 2.24 -14.51
CA ASP A 185 14.60 1.34 -15.18
C ASP A 185 13.77 0.43 -14.26
N GLY A 186 14.04 0.39 -12.96
CA GLY A 186 13.42 -0.59 -12.07
C GLY A 186 13.78 -2.04 -12.42
N GLY A 187 14.82 -2.26 -13.21
CA GLY A 187 15.19 -3.54 -13.83
C GLY A 187 14.45 -3.87 -15.13
N ALA A 188 13.53 -3.01 -15.60
CA ALA A 188 12.71 -3.25 -16.78
C ALA A 188 13.44 -2.95 -18.09
N THR A 189 13.19 -3.77 -19.12
CA THR A 189 13.71 -3.54 -20.48
C THR A 189 12.58 -3.19 -21.43
N ASN A 190 12.86 -2.40 -22.46
CA ASN A 190 11.88 -2.18 -23.52
C ASN A 190 11.46 -3.51 -24.14
N ALA A 191 10.15 -3.75 -24.22
CA ALA A 191 9.65 -4.83 -25.05
C ALA A 191 10.05 -4.57 -26.50
N VAL A 192 10.42 -5.62 -27.24
CA VAL A 192 10.87 -5.48 -28.63
C VAL A 192 9.73 -5.62 -29.64
N GLY A 193 8.51 -5.93 -29.19
CA GLY A 193 7.29 -5.99 -30.00
C GLY A 193 6.08 -5.65 -29.13
N GLY A 194 4.86 -5.94 -29.61
CA GLY A 194 3.62 -5.74 -28.84
C GLY A 194 2.88 -4.44 -29.14
N ALA A 195 3.35 -3.62 -30.08
CA ALA A 195 2.61 -2.43 -30.50
C ALA A 195 1.27 -2.84 -31.13
N GLN A 196 0.18 -2.26 -30.61
CA GLN A 196 -1.20 -2.56 -31.03
C GLN A 196 -2.17 -1.51 -30.47
N VAL A 197 -3.36 -1.41 -31.05
CA VAL A 197 -4.46 -0.61 -30.51
C VAL A 197 -5.59 -1.57 -30.12
N ILE A 198 -6.05 -1.49 -28.87
CA ILE A 198 -7.12 -2.32 -28.35
C ILE A 198 -8.25 -1.41 -27.86
N ARG A 199 -9.46 -1.64 -28.37
CA ARG A 199 -10.68 -1.01 -27.86
C ARG A 199 -11.17 -1.78 -26.64
N LEU A 200 -11.43 -1.10 -25.53
CA LEU A 200 -12.00 -1.74 -24.35
C LEU A 200 -13.43 -2.22 -24.68
N LEU A 201 -13.81 -3.37 -24.10
CA LEU A 201 -15.12 -3.95 -24.34
C LEU A 201 -16.23 -3.21 -23.61
N GLU A 202 -15.93 -2.76 -22.39
CA GLU A 202 -16.84 -2.04 -21.52
C GLU A 202 -16.60 -0.54 -21.62
N GLU A 203 -17.68 0.22 -21.47
CA GLU A 203 -17.64 1.67 -21.34
C GLU A 203 -17.26 2.06 -19.91
N THR A 204 -16.86 3.31 -19.72
CA THR A 204 -16.59 3.83 -18.38
C THR A 204 -17.83 3.77 -17.49
N THR A 205 -17.58 3.58 -16.19
CA THR A 205 -18.62 3.66 -15.15
C THR A 205 -19.17 5.07 -14.99
N ASP A 206 -20.18 5.26 -14.14
CA ASP A 206 -20.74 6.60 -13.84
C ASP A 206 -19.70 7.59 -13.31
N GLN A 207 -18.69 7.08 -12.57
CA GLN A 207 -17.56 7.87 -12.07
C GLN A 207 -16.41 7.96 -13.07
N GLY A 208 -16.60 7.59 -14.34
CA GLY A 208 -15.59 7.73 -15.39
C GLY A 208 -14.48 6.68 -15.37
N ASP A 209 -14.52 5.75 -14.41
CA ASP A 209 -13.50 4.70 -14.29
C ASP A 209 -13.61 3.66 -15.39
N TYR A 210 -12.47 3.13 -15.82
CA TYR A 210 -12.36 1.89 -16.57
C TYR A 210 -11.30 0.99 -15.91
N GLY A 211 -11.53 -0.31 -15.93
CA GLY A 211 -10.59 -1.30 -15.41
C GLY A 211 -10.85 -2.65 -16.04
N THR A 212 -9.90 -3.18 -16.79
CA THR A 212 -10.09 -4.46 -17.48
C THR A 212 -8.77 -5.18 -17.75
N TRP A 213 -8.89 -6.46 -18.08
CA TRP A 213 -7.78 -7.32 -18.48
C TRP A 213 -7.74 -7.44 -19.99
N LEU A 214 -6.59 -7.09 -20.57
CA LEU A 214 -6.34 -7.15 -22.01
C LEU A 214 -5.27 -8.19 -22.32
N VAL A 215 -5.63 -9.22 -23.08
CA VAL A 215 -4.65 -10.14 -23.64
C VAL A 215 -4.01 -9.47 -24.86
N LEU A 216 -2.71 -9.20 -24.76
CA LEU A 216 -1.93 -8.61 -25.84
C LEU A 216 -1.67 -9.64 -26.94
N ALA A 217 -1.96 -9.27 -28.17
CA ALA A 217 -1.55 -10.06 -29.32
C ALA A 217 -0.02 -10.04 -29.44
N ASN A 218 0.55 -11.16 -29.89
CA ASN A 218 1.98 -11.23 -30.16
C ASN A 218 2.30 -10.56 -31.50
N THR A 219 2.53 -9.25 -31.48
CA THR A 219 2.81 -8.44 -32.67
C THR A 219 4.29 -8.07 -32.75
N THR A 220 4.80 -7.92 -33.98
CA THR A 220 6.08 -7.26 -34.23
C THR A 220 5.88 -5.79 -34.56
N THR A 221 6.83 -4.94 -34.18
CA THR A 221 6.83 -3.55 -34.66
C THR A 221 7.72 -3.42 -35.89
N ILE A 222 7.20 -2.78 -36.94
CA ILE A 222 7.98 -2.40 -38.11
C ILE A 222 8.55 -1.00 -37.86
N ASN A 223 9.88 -0.92 -37.79
CA ASN A 223 10.61 0.33 -37.64
C ASN A 223 10.45 1.21 -38.88
N ALA A 224 10.70 2.51 -38.76
CA ALA A 224 10.61 3.46 -39.89
C ALA A 224 11.53 3.09 -41.08
N ASN A 225 12.58 2.31 -40.84
CA ASN A 225 13.49 1.77 -41.86
C ASN A 225 13.03 0.42 -42.48
N GLY A 226 11.82 -0.05 -42.14
CA GLY A 226 11.24 -1.31 -42.63
C GLY A 226 11.71 -2.58 -41.92
N SER A 227 12.60 -2.49 -40.92
CA SER A 227 13.04 -3.66 -40.14
C SER A 227 12.02 -4.05 -39.06
N SER A 228 11.86 -5.36 -38.83
CA SER A 228 11.07 -5.86 -37.70
C SER A 228 11.91 -5.83 -36.42
N SER A 229 11.34 -5.28 -35.35
CA SER A 229 11.98 -5.21 -34.02
C SER A 229 11.86 -6.50 -33.20
N GLY A 230 11.11 -7.50 -33.69
CA GLY A 230 10.91 -8.78 -33.00
C GLY A 230 9.60 -8.85 -32.22
N TYR A 231 9.44 -9.88 -31.40
CA TYR A 231 8.24 -10.15 -30.60
C TYR A 231 8.49 -9.89 -29.12
N MET A 232 7.44 -9.60 -28.34
CA MET A 232 7.55 -9.59 -26.87
C MET A 232 8.11 -10.93 -26.40
N MET A 233 9.10 -10.92 -25.49
CA MET A 233 9.60 -12.16 -24.92
C MET A 233 8.47 -12.83 -24.12
N PRO A 234 8.24 -14.14 -24.28
CA PRO A 234 7.32 -14.87 -23.43
C PRO A 234 7.71 -14.77 -21.96
N GLY A 235 6.75 -14.53 -21.07
CA GLY A 235 7.05 -14.32 -19.65
C GLY A 235 7.66 -15.52 -18.94
N ASN A 236 7.43 -16.73 -19.45
CA ASN A 236 8.08 -17.95 -18.98
C ASN A 236 9.51 -18.16 -19.52
N GLU A 237 9.97 -17.31 -20.44
CA GLU A 237 11.30 -17.36 -21.06
C GLU A 237 12.20 -16.19 -20.63
N THR A 238 11.71 -15.29 -19.79
CA THR A 238 12.47 -14.15 -19.24
C THR A 238 12.29 -14.04 -17.73
N SER A 239 13.34 -13.60 -17.04
CA SER A 239 13.26 -13.15 -15.65
C SER A 239 13.19 -11.63 -15.51
N ARG A 240 13.38 -10.89 -16.61
CA ARG A 240 13.33 -9.41 -16.65
C ARG A 240 11.93 -8.93 -17.01
N VAL A 241 11.50 -7.89 -16.31
CA VAL A 241 10.29 -7.13 -16.64
C VAL A 241 10.47 -6.48 -18.02
N GLN A 242 9.43 -6.53 -18.85
CA GLN A 242 9.40 -5.78 -20.12
C GLN A 242 8.45 -4.59 -20.00
N SER A 243 8.70 -3.50 -20.74
CA SER A 243 7.87 -2.31 -20.71
C SER A 243 7.31 -1.93 -22.09
N LEU A 244 6.10 -1.40 -22.10
CA LEU A 244 5.50 -0.72 -23.26
C LEU A 244 4.93 0.63 -22.81
N ASN A 245 4.97 1.63 -23.69
CA ASN A 245 4.18 2.83 -23.51
C ASN A 245 2.72 2.53 -23.79
N MET A 246 1.84 3.20 -23.07
CA MET A 246 0.39 3.06 -23.13
C MET A 246 -0.24 4.45 -23.28
N TYR A 247 -1.00 4.65 -24.35
CA TYR A 247 -1.65 5.92 -24.67
C TYR A 247 -3.15 5.73 -24.84
N ALA A 248 -3.95 6.67 -24.35
CA ALA A 248 -5.36 6.72 -24.70
C ALA A 248 -5.53 7.33 -26.10
N THR A 249 -6.33 6.72 -26.96
CA THR A 249 -6.58 7.29 -28.30
C THR A 249 -7.64 8.38 -28.25
N GLY A 250 -7.49 9.43 -29.07
CA GLY A 250 -8.48 10.51 -29.19
C GLY A 250 -8.31 11.65 -28.19
N THR A 251 -7.22 11.65 -27.42
CA THR A 251 -6.79 12.74 -26.55
C THR A 251 -5.27 12.77 -26.49
N ASP A 252 -4.68 13.92 -26.15
CA ASP A 252 -3.23 14.05 -25.93
C ASP A 252 -2.83 13.73 -24.47
N SER A 253 -3.81 13.33 -23.65
CA SER A 253 -3.63 12.92 -22.26
C SER A 253 -3.62 11.39 -22.12
N GLY A 254 -3.38 10.89 -20.92
CA GLY A 254 -3.39 9.45 -20.64
C GLY A 254 -2.12 8.73 -21.10
N ASN A 255 -0.98 9.41 -21.12
CA ASN A 255 0.31 8.77 -21.35
C ASN A 255 0.72 8.00 -20.08
N SER A 256 1.12 6.74 -20.25
CA SER A 256 1.54 5.87 -19.15
C SER A 256 2.45 4.74 -19.65
N THR A 257 2.85 3.86 -18.75
CA THR A 257 3.69 2.69 -19.05
C THR A 257 3.04 1.43 -18.49
N VAL A 258 3.10 0.33 -19.23
CA VAL A 258 2.77 -1.01 -18.75
C VAL A 258 4.04 -1.80 -18.51
N TYR A 259 4.06 -2.55 -17.41
CA TYR A 259 5.12 -3.46 -17.01
C TYR A 259 4.65 -4.91 -17.16
N LEU A 260 5.22 -5.64 -18.11
CA LEU A 260 5.01 -7.07 -18.33
C LEU A 260 5.92 -7.84 -17.37
N VAL A 261 5.32 -8.30 -16.27
CA VAL A 261 6.02 -8.86 -15.13
C VAL A 261 6.04 -10.40 -15.24
N PRO A 262 7.21 -11.06 -15.27
CA PRO A 262 7.30 -12.51 -15.41
C PRO A 262 6.57 -13.29 -14.29
N PRO A 263 6.34 -14.61 -14.42
CA PRO A 263 5.71 -15.40 -13.34
C PRO A 263 6.56 -15.51 -12.07
N LYS A 264 7.89 -15.41 -12.18
CA LYS A 264 8.85 -15.61 -11.08
C LYS A 264 9.73 -14.37 -10.89
N GLY A 265 10.10 -14.11 -9.65
CA GLY A 265 10.89 -12.97 -9.23
C GLY A 265 10.33 -12.37 -7.95
N VAL A 266 10.80 -11.17 -7.61
CA VAL A 266 10.33 -10.43 -6.43
C VAL A 266 9.60 -9.17 -6.87
N THR A 267 8.53 -8.81 -6.17
CA THR A 267 7.83 -7.55 -6.34
C THR A 267 7.83 -6.78 -5.02
N VAL A 268 8.35 -5.56 -5.02
CA VAL A 268 8.28 -4.64 -3.88
C VAL A 268 6.98 -3.86 -4.00
N ILE A 269 6.05 -4.09 -3.08
CA ILE A 269 4.82 -3.31 -2.94
C ILE A 269 5.05 -2.25 -1.88
N SER A 270 5.01 -0.98 -2.27
CA SER A 270 5.28 0.14 -1.38
C SER A 270 4.06 1.03 -1.23
N ASP A 271 3.72 1.35 0.01
CA ASP A 271 2.96 2.57 0.32
C ASP A 271 3.78 3.82 -0.04
N ILE A 272 3.16 5.00 -0.01
CA ILE A 272 3.81 6.26 -0.44
C ILE A 272 3.92 7.28 0.70
N ASP A 273 2.78 7.65 1.29
CA ASP A 273 2.72 8.68 2.32
C ASP A 273 3.45 8.22 3.59
N ASP A 274 4.30 9.09 4.13
CA ASP A 274 5.13 8.81 5.32
C ASP A 274 6.07 7.60 5.23
N ILE A 275 6.34 7.09 4.02
CA ILE A 275 7.37 6.06 3.79
C ILE A 275 8.29 6.40 2.62
N LEU A 276 7.73 6.86 1.49
CA LEU A 276 8.49 7.34 0.34
C LEU A 276 8.55 8.86 0.28
N ARG A 277 7.59 9.54 0.92
CA ARG A 277 7.61 11.00 1.06
C ARG A 277 7.25 11.41 2.48
N VAL A 278 7.56 12.65 2.84
CA VAL A 278 7.09 13.25 4.08
C VAL A 278 5.68 13.81 3.86
N THR A 279 4.71 13.29 4.60
CA THR A 279 3.32 13.77 4.57
C THR A 279 2.89 14.25 5.94
N LYS A 280 3.16 13.47 6.99
CA LYS A 280 2.72 13.64 8.39
C LYS A 280 1.20 13.49 8.52
N ILE A 281 0.65 12.36 8.08
CA ILE A 281 -0.81 12.12 8.10
C ILE A 281 -1.43 12.19 9.50
N TRP A 282 -0.62 12.06 10.55
CA TRP A 282 -1.03 12.22 11.96
C TRP A 282 -1.24 13.68 12.39
N ASP A 283 -0.75 14.66 11.62
CA ASP A 283 -0.94 16.10 11.85
C ASP A 283 -1.80 16.66 10.70
N PRO A 284 -3.13 16.81 10.86
CA PRO A 284 -4.00 17.18 9.75
C PRO A 284 -3.65 18.50 9.07
N LYS A 285 -3.21 19.51 9.84
CA LYS A 285 -2.87 20.83 9.30
C LYS A 285 -1.64 20.73 8.40
N GLU A 286 -0.58 20.14 8.95
CA GLU A 286 0.70 19.97 8.26
C GLU A 286 0.58 18.95 7.12
N GLY A 287 -0.20 17.88 7.30
CA GLY A 287 -0.47 16.86 6.30
C GLY A 287 -1.20 17.37 5.08
N LEU A 288 -2.17 18.27 5.27
CA LEU A 288 -2.83 18.96 4.17
C LEU A 288 -1.87 19.92 3.46
N LEU A 289 -1.07 20.70 4.20
CA LEU A 289 -0.04 21.55 3.62
C LEU A 289 0.97 20.75 2.77
N ASN A 290 1.49 19.63 3.29
CA ASN A 290 2.41 18.74 2.60
C ASN A 290 1.81 17.99 1.41
N SER A 291 0.47 17.89 1.35
CA SER A 291 -0.22 17.22 0.25
C SER A 291 -0.64 18.21 -0.84
N PHE A 292 -1.11 19.40 -0.46
CA PHE A 292 -1.69 20.38 -1.36
C PHE A 292 -0.73 21.47 -1.82
N ALA A 293 0.14 21.96 -0.93
CA ALA A 293 0.90 23.18 -1.16
C ALA A 293 2.41 22.95 -1.29
N HIS A 294 3.01 22.21 -0.35
CA HIS A 294 4.45 22.03 -0.32
C HIS A 294 4.94 21.02 -1.36
N PRO A 295 6.11 21.25 -1.96
CA PRO A 295 6.71 20.26 -2.86
C PRO A 295 6.94 18.94 -2.12
N PHE A 296 6.69 17.83 -2.81
CA PHE A 296 6.90 16.52 -2.23
C PHE A 296 8.39 16.28 -2.01
N THR A 297 8.74 15.82 -0.80
CA THR A 297 10.12 15.55 -0.41
C THR A 297 10.28 14.10 -0.01
N PRO A 298 11.36 13.42 -0.44
CA PRO A 298 11.61 12.05 -0.03
C PRO A 298 11.84 11.98 1.48
N TRP A 299 11.41 10.88 2.09
CA TRP A 299 11.76 10.62 3.48
C TRP A 299 13.22 10.18 3.59
N LEU A 300 14.07 11.08 4.11
CA LEU A 300 15.50 10.85 4.28
C LEU A 300 16.15 10.31 2.98
N ASN A 301 17.00 9.29 3.09
CA ASN A 301 17.69 8.64 1.98
C ASN A 301 16.99 7.36 1.50
N MET A 302 15.66 7.26 1.67
CA MET A 302 14.88 6.14 1.12
C MET A 302 15.08 5.91 -0.39
N PRO A 303 15.27 6.95 -1.23
CA PRO A 303 15.62 6.76 -2.64
C PRO A 303 16.86 5.89 -2.86
N ASP A 304 17.90 6.05 -2.04
CA ASP A 304 19.13 5.26 -2.14
C ASP A 304 18.89 3.77 -1.86
N ILE A 305 17.95 3.45 -0.95
CA ILE A 305 17.60 2.07 -0.64
C ILE A 305 16.93 1.41 -1.85
N TYR A 306 15.98 2.09 -2.47
CA TYR A 306 15.22 1.56 -3.61
C TYR A 306 16.10 1.49 -4.87
N ALA A 307 16.94 2.50 -5.11
CA ALA A 307 17.93 2.46 -6.19
C ALA A 307 18.93 1.31 -6.02
N ASN A 308 19.39 1.06 -4.79
CA ASN A 308 20.25 -0.09 -4.48
C ASN A 308 19.52 -1.43 -4.71
N TRP A 309 18.27 -1.58 -4.28
CA TRP A 309 17.49 -2.79 -4.56
C TRP A 309 17.26 -3.02 -6.05
N SER A 310 16.89 -1.96 -6.79
CA SER A 310 16.69 -1.99 -8.24
C SER A 310 17.93 -2.45 -8.99
N SER A 311 19.10 -1.92 -8.63
CA SER A 311 20.37 -2.26 -9.28
C SER A 311 20.94 -3.63 -8.86
N SER A 312 20.57 -4.14 -7.68
CA SER A 312 21.09 -5.40 -7.15
C SER A 312 20.43 -6.64 -7.74
N PHE A 313 19.16 -6.55 -8.19
CA PHE A 313 18.37 -7.71 -8.59
C PHE A 313 17.66 -7.48 -9.92
N ARG A 314 17.92 -8.35 -10.91
CA ARG A 314 17.39 -8.20 -12.28
C ARG A 314 15.93 -8.62 -12.44
N ASP A 315 15.38 -9.34 -11.48
CA ASP A 315 14.03 -9.91 -11.49
C ASP A 315 13.09 -9.19 -10.50
N PHE A 316 13.49 -8.01 -10.04
CA PHE A 316 12.66 -7.12 -9.24
C PHE A 316 11.62 -6.40 -10.12
N HIS A 317 10.49 -6.09 -9.50
CA HIS A 317 9.46 -5.18 -10.01
C HIS A 317 9.00 -4.30 -8.86
N PHE A 318 8.85 -2.99 -9.11
CA PHE A 318 8.29 -2.08 -8.12
C PHE A 318 6.81 -1.87 -8.42
N HIS A 319 6.00 -1.94 -7.37
CA HIS A 319 4.58 -1.65 -7.43
C HIS A 319 4.22 -0.67 -6.31
N TYR A 320 3.78 0.52 -6.70
CA TYR A 320 3.36 1.56 -5.76
C TYR A 320 1.86 1.44 -5.53
N LEU A 321 1.46 1.32 -4.27
CA LEU A 321 0.07 1.10 -3.87
C LEU A 321 -0.30 2.13 -2.81
N THR A 322 -1.13 3.09 -3.20
CA THR A 322 -1.72 4.10 -2.31
C THR A 322 -3.24 3.97 -2.26
N THR A 323 -3.85 4.42 -1.18
CA THR A 323 -5.30 4.56 -1.05
C THR A 323 -5.80 5.98 -1.28
N THR A 324 -4.91 6.87 -1.75
CA THR A 324 -5.24 8.17 -2.31
C THR A 324 -6.16 8.01 -3.54
N PRO A 325 -7.24 8.81 -3.66
CA PRO A 325 -8.16 8.74 -4.80
C PRO A 325 -7.46 9.01 -6.13
N GLU A 326 -7.76 8.24 -7.16
CA GLU A 326 -7.04 8.28 -8.45
C GLU A 326 -6.93 9.67 -9.07
N GLN A 327 -7.97 10.51 -8.94
CA GLN A 327 -8.02 11.86 -9.50
C GLN A 327 -6.87 12.78 -9.02
N VAL A 328 -6.34 12.55 -7.82
CA VAL A 328 -5.26 13.34 -7.21
C VAL A 328 -3.91 12.59 -7.19
N THR A 329 -3.69 11.65 -8.10
CA THR A 329 -2.46 10.82 -8.10
C THR A 329 -1.43 11.23 -9.13
N ARG A 330 -1.68 12.27 -9.93
CA ARG A 330 -0.73 12.73 -10.95
C ARG A 330 0.55 13.30 -10.33
N ASN A 331 0.42 14.14 -9.32
CA ASN A 331 1.55 14.64 -8.53
C ASN A 331 2.30 13.52 -7.78
N TYR A 332 1.59 12.49 -7.29
CA TYR A 332 2.20 11.30 -6.70
C TYR A 332 3.07 10.56 -7.74
N MET A 333 2.53 10.26 -8.92
CA MET A 333 3.29 9.58 -9.97
C MET A 333 4.48 10.40 -10.44
N ASP A 334 4.31 11.71 -10.64
CA ASP A 334 5.41 12.62 -11.03
C ASP A 334 6.54 12.61 -10.01
N PHE A 335 6.23 12.73 -8.71
CA PHE A 335 7.21 12.65 -7.64
C PHE A 335 7.89 11.28 -7.60
N ILE A 336 7.10 10.19 -7.65
CA ILE A 336 7.62 8.83 -7.56
C ILE A 336 8.57 8.54 -8.72
N PHE A 337 8.20 8.82 -9.96
CA PHE A 337 9.04 8.50 -11.11
C PHE A 337 10.24 9.43 -11.30
N LYS A 338 10.28 10.59 -10.61
CA LYS A 338 11.49 11.42 -10.49
C LYS A 338 12.46 10.97 -9.41
N THR A 339 12.02 10.13 -8.47
CA THR A 339 12.73 9.90 -7.21
C THR A 339 13.02 8.42 -6.94
N TYR A 340 12.17 7.53 -7.44
CA TYR A 340 12.18 6.09 -7.18
C TYR A 340 12.15 5.30 -8.50
N PRO A 341 12.56 4.02 -8.48
CA PRO A 341 12.58 3.21 -9.69
C PRO A 341 11.21 3.10 -10.36
N LEU A 342 11.20 3.04 -11.68
CA LEU A 342 10.00 2.85 -12.48
C LEU A 342 9.22 1.60 -12.05
N GLY A 343 7.88 1.67 -12.11
CA GLY A 343 7.02 0.61 -11.62
C GLY A 343 5.52 0.82 -11.88
N SER A 344 4.73 -0.21 -11.62
CA SER A 344 3.26 -0.15 -11.78
C SER A 344 2.61 0.54 -10.59
N PHE A 345 1.40 1.06 -10.77
CA PHE A 345 0.69 1.83 -9.76
C PHE A 345 -0.71 1.25 -9.53
N ASP A 346 -1.13 1.20 -8.27
CA ASP A 346 -2.53 1.03 -7.88
C ASP A 346 -2.91 2.18 -6.95
N THR A 347 -4.11 2.70 -7.14
CA THR A 347 -4.68 3.81 -6.37
C THR A 347 -6.08 3.44 -5.91
N ARG A 348 -6.76 4.32 -5.15
CA ARG A 348 -8.17 4.13 -4.82
C ARG A 348 -9.06 4.56 -6.00
N PRO A 349 -9.82 3.64 -6.65
CA PRO A 349 -10.78 4.00 -7.69
C PRO A 349 -11.89 4.91 -7.16
N LEU A 350 -12.55 5.69 -8.02
CA LEU A 350 -13.70 6.51 -7.64
C LEU A 350 -14.99 5.71 -7.47
N ASN A 351 -15.17 4.66 -8.26
CA ASN A 351 -16.32 3.75 -8.20
C ASN A 351 -16.03 2.56 -7.29
N PHE A 352 -16.94 2.33 -6.34
CA PHE A 352 -16.98 1.14 -5.50
C PHE A 352 -18.24 0.32 -5.80
N SER A 353 -18.24 -0.42 -6.90
CA SER A 353 -19.32 -1.37 -7.19
C SER A 353 -19.39 -2.52 -6.18
N ASP A 354 -18.29 -2.77 -5.44
CA ASP A 354 -18.19 -3.74 -4.36
C ASP A 354 -17.97 -3.04 -3.00
N VAL A 355 -18.97 -3.14 -2.12
CA VAL A 355 -18.97 -2.57 -0.75
C VAL A 355 -17.82 -3.13 0.11
N SER A 356 -17.38 -4.37 -0.16
CA SER A 356 -16.24 -4.97 0.56
C SER A 356 -14.89 -4.39 0.11
N ALA A 357 -14.77 -4.00 -1.16
CA ALA A 357 -13.63 -3.23 -1.66
C ALA A 357 -13.62 -1.79 -1.10
N THR A 358 -14.80 -1.20 -0.83
CA THR A 358 -14.92 0.12 -0.18
C THR A 358 -14.34 0.14 1.24
N LEU A 359 -14.56 -0.93 2.00
CA LEU A 359 -14.20 -0.98 3.42
C LEU A 359 -12.74 -1.40 3.68
N SER A 360 -12.05 -1.97 2.69
CA SER A 360 -10.66 -2.45 2.83
C SER A 360 -9.92 -2.46 1.49
N ILE A 361 -9.91 -1.32 0.81
CA ILE A 361 -9.36 -1.18 -0.56
C ILE A 361 -7.90 -1.67 -0.68
N ARG A 362 -7.03 -1.34 0.28
CA ARG A 362 -5.64 -1.83 0.29
C ARG A 362 -5.58 -3.36 0.29
N LYS A 363 -6.42 -4.01 1.10
CA LYS A 363 -6.48 -5.47 1.14
C LYS A 363 -6.97 -6.04 -0.19
N PHE A 364 -8.01 -5.45 -0.79
CA PHE A 364 -8.52 -5.87 -2.10
C PHE A 364 -7.42 -5.81 -3.18
N LEU A 365 -6.67 -4.70 -3.23
CA LEU A 365 -5.58 -4.52 -4.19
C LEU A 365 -4.41 -5.49 -3.95
N LEU A 366 -4.07 -5.76 -2.68
CA LEU A 366 -3.08 -6.79 -2.32
C LEU A 366 -3.52 -8.19 -2.76
N ASP A 367 -4.78 -8.56 -2.50
CA ASP A 367 -5.31 -9.86 -2.89
C ASP A 367 -5.28 -10.02 -4.42
N LEU A 368 -5.63 -8.97 -5.16
CA LEU A 368 -5.61 -8.95 -6.62
C LEU A 368 -4.20 -9.17 -7.19
N VAL A 369 -3.18 -8.47 -6.70
CA VAL A 369 -1.81 -8.63 -7.20
C VAL A 369 -1.22 -9.99 -6.81
N PHE A 370 -1.50 -10.50 -5.61
CA PHE A 370 -1.03 -11.82 -5.18
C PHE A 370 -1.68 -12.98 -5.96
N GLU A 371 -2.95 -12.83 -6.34
CA GLU A 371 -3.64 -13.77 -7.21
C GLU A 371 -3.17 -13.70 -8.66
N THR A 372 -2.83 -12.50 -9.12
CA THR A 372 -2.28 -12.28 -10.46
C THR A 372 -0.94 -12.99 -10.64
N PHE A 373 -0.11 -12.99 -9.59
CA PHE A 373 1.26 -13.50 -9.62
C PHE A 373 1.50 -14.60 -8.57
N PRO A 374 0.90 -15.79 -8.73
CA PRO A 374 0.91 -16.83 -7.71
C PRO A 374 2.31 -17.37 -7.37
N GLU A 375 3.25 -17.29 -8.31
CA GLU A 375 4.62 -17.79 -8.17
C GLU A 375 5.64 -16.69 -7.78
N ARG A 376 5.25 -15.41 -7.81
CA ARG A 376 6.14 -14.32 -7.41
C ARG A 376 6.20 -14.21 -5.89
N LYS A 377 7.31 -13.64 -5.42
CA LYS A 377 7.52 -13.30 -4.02
C LYS A 377 7.34 -11.81 -3.83
N PHE A 378 6.93 -11.40 -2.63
CA PHE A 378 6.57 -10.01 -2.36
C PHE A 378 7.31 -9.46 -1.16
N ILE A 379 7.67 -8.19 -1.23
CA ILE A 379 8.16 -7.40 -0.09
C ILE A 379 7.16 -6.27 0.10
N LEU A 380 6.62 -6.11 1.30
CA LEU A 380 5.68 -5.03 1.62
C LEU A 380 6.41 -3.95 2.40
N VAL A 381 6.24 -2.69 2.01
CA VAL A 381 6.88 -1.53 2.64
C VAL A 381 5.82 -0.48 2.95
N GLY A 382 5.72 -0.07 4.20
CA GLY A 382 4.77 0.96 4.64
C GLY A 382 5.21 1.58 5.96
N ASP A 383 4.29 2.20 6.67
CA ASP A 383 4.55 2.87 7.94
C ASP A 383 3.46 2.58 8.99
N THR A 384 3.73 2.98 10.24
CA THR A 384 2.82 2.75 11.37
C THR A 384 1.68 3.75 11.50
N SER A 385 1.80 4.94 10.91
CA SER A 385 0.74 5.95 10.95
C SER A 385 -0.42 5.62 10.04
N ASN A 386 -0.20 4.79 9.01
CA ASN A 386 -1.25 4.35 8.11
C ASN A 386 -2.03 3.13 8.65
N SER A 387 -3.28 3.35 9.07
CA SER A 387 -4.08 2.32 9.73
C SER A 387 -4.47 1.14 8.83
N ASP A 388 -4.58 1.34 7.50
CA ASP A 388 -4.90 0.24 6.59
C ASP A 388 -3.69 -0.65 6.31
N VAL A 389 -2.47 -0.10 6.27
CA VAL A 389 -1.21 -0.83 6.22
C VAL A 389 -1.12 -1.75 7.43
N MET A 390 -1.31 -1.20 8.63
CA MET A 390 -1.26 -1.93 9.90
C MET A 390 -2.33 -3.02 10.02
N LYS A 391 -3.46 -2.89 9.30
CA LYS A 391 -4.50 -3.91 9.22
C LYS A 391 -4.20 -4.96 8.14
N ALA A 392 -3.83 -4.55 6.93
CA ALA A 392 -3.80 -5.40 5.74
C ALA A 392 -2.50 -6.22 5.63
N TYR A 393 -1.34 -5.63 5.92
CA TYR A 393 -0.04 -6.30 5.75
C TYR A 393 0.14 -7.55 6.63
N PRO A 394 -0.21 -7.54 7.93
CA PRO A 394 -0.12 -8.78 8.72
C PRO A 394 -1.13 -9.85 8.27
N GLN A 395 -2.30 -9.47 7.74
CA GLN A 395 -3.36 -10.41 7.39
C GLN A 395 -3.01 -11.31 6.21
N VAL A 396 -2.29 -10.79 5.21
CA VAL A 396 -1.91 -11.57 4.01
C VAL A 396 -0.92 -12.70 4.31
N ARG A 397 -0.36 -12.67 5.53
CA ARG A 397 0.61 -13.63 6.07
C ARG A 397 0.06 -14.49 7.19
N ASN A 398 -1.12 -14.20 7.71
CA ASN A 398 -1.66 -14.96 8.83
C ASN A 398 -1.85 -16.42 8.39
N LEU A 399 -0.93 -17.29 8.78
CA LEU A 399 -1.22 -18.71 8.85
C LEU A 399 -2.27 -18.86 9.95
N HIS A 400 -3.55 -18.81 9.61
CA HIS A 400 -4.48 -19.47 10.50
C HIS A 400 -4.15 -20.97 10.44
N LEU A 401 -3.55 -21.48 11.52
CA LEU A 401 -3.62 -22.87 11.92
C LEU A 401 -5.10 -23.24 12.13
N LEU A 402 -5.85 -23.31 11.04
CA LEU A 402 -7.15 -23.94 10.97
C LEU A 402 -6.94 -25.15 10.09
N SER A 403 -6.83 -26.29 10.78
CA SER A 403 -6.91 -27.66 10.30
C SER A 403 -7.44 -27.78 8.86
N TYR A 404 -6.57 -28.30 8.01
CA TYR A 404 -6.84 -28.87 6.70
C TYR A 404 -8.25 -29.47 6.57
N VAL A 405 -9.01 -29.00 5.59
CA VAL A 405 -9.92 -29.88 4.83
C VAL A 405 -9.52 -29.72 3.37
N THR A 406 -8.64 -30.63 2.93
CA THR A 406 -8.33 -30.82 1.51
C THR A 406 -9.56 -31.43 0.86
N VAL A 407 -10.26 -30.67 0.01
CA VAL A 407 -11.19 -31.26 -0.96
C VAL A 407 -10.45 -31.35 -2.28
N HIS A 408 -9.98 -32.56 -2.61
CA HIS A 408 -9.56 -32.88 -3.96
C HIS A 408 -10.81 -32.99 -4.84
N THR A 409 -10.96 -32.11 -5.82
CA THR A 409 -11.80 -32.38 -6.99
C THR A 409 -10.92 -32.38 -8.24
N GLN A 410 -10.60 -33.57 -8.71
CA GLN A 410 -10.33 -33.80 -10.13
C GLN A 410 -11.61 -33.51 -10.91
N THR A 411 -11.59 -32.59 -11.85
CA THR A 411 -12.38 -32.69 -13.08
C THR A 411 -11.72 -31.85 -14.17
N GLU A 412 -11.45 -32.54 -15.28
CA GLU A 412 -10.98 -32.01 -16.55
C GLU A 412 -12.01 -31.06 -17.19
N GLY A 413 -11.51 -30.07 -17.93
CA GLY A 413 -12.17 -29.46 -19.10
C GLY A 413 -13.53 -28.79 -18.92
N LEU A 414 -13.55 -27.49 -18.63
CA LEU A 414 -14.34 -26.48 -19.36
C LEU A 414 -13.95 -25.06 -18.92
N PHE A 415 -13.85 -24.15 -19.89
CA PHE A 415 -13.55 -22.72 -19.73
C PHE A 415 -14.48 -22.01 -18.71
N PRO A 416 -14.01 -21.01 -17.95
CA PRO A 416 -14.91 -20.10 -17.26
C PRO A 416 -15.33 -18.94 -18.19
N THR A 417 -16.64 -18.77 -18.37
CA THR A 417 -17.29 -17.54 -18.84
C THR A 417 -17.30 -16.47 -17.74
N PRO A 418 -17.45 -15.17 -18.08
CA PRO A 418 -17.45 -14.08 -17.12
C PRO A 418 -18.80 -14.00 -16.38
N GLU A 419 -19.00 -14.88 -15.41
CA GLU A 419 -20.16 -14.81 -14.51
C GLU A 419 -19.77 -15.39 -13.14
N LEU A 420 -18.84 -14.72 -12.45
CA LEU A 420 -18.41 -15.04 -11.08
C LEU A 420 -18.16 -13.78 -10.23
N LEU A 421 -19.12 -12.87 -10.18
CA LEU A 421 -19.12 -11.75 -9.20
C LEU A 421 -20.36 -11.69 -8.30
N THR A 422 -21.16 -12.76 -8.22
CA THR A 422 -22.33 -12.82 -7.32
C THR A 422 -22.34 -14.09 -6.48
N ARG A 423 -21.40 -14.24 -5.52
CA ARG A 423 -21.53 -15.25 -4.46
C ARG A 423 -21.09 -14.77 -3.06
N SER A 424 -22.14 -14.49 -2.27
CA SER A 424 -22.31 -14.69 -0.81
C SER A 424 -21.54 -13.78 0.18
N PRO A 425 -22.24 -13.02 1.04
CA PRO A 425 -21.66 -12.04 1.97
C PRO A 425 -21.06 -12.62 3.27
N ASN A 426 -20.81 -13.93 3.36
CA ASN A 426 -20.36 -14.57 4.61
C ASN A 426 -19.09 -15.44 4.47
N LYS A 427 -18.27 -15.22 3.43
CA LYS A 427 -16.95 -15.89 3.33
C LYS A 427 -15.91 -15.06 4.08
N LYS A 428 -15.36 -15.65 5.15
CA LYS A 428 -14.28 -15.13 5.99
C LYS A 428 -13.24 -14.36 5.16
N LEU A 429 -13.14 -13.05 5.39
CA LEU A 429 -12.39 -12.07 4.60
C LEU A 429 -10.85 -12.17 4.77
N THR A 430 -10.31 -13.34 5.14
CA THR A 430 -8.87 -13.54 5.35
C THR A 430 -8.40 -14.61 4.38
N LYS A 431 -8.11 -14.19 3.15
CA LYS A 431 -7.32 -14.99 2.22
C LYS A 431 -5.85 -14.85 2.62
N ASP A 432 -5.21 -16.00 2.83
CA ASP A 432 -3.82 -16.09 3.27
C ASP A 432 -2.95 -16.53 2.09
N TYR A 433 -1.74 -15.97 1.97
CA TYR A 433 -0.79 -16.29 0.89
C TYR A 433 0.51 -16.85 1.48
N PRO A 434 0.46 -18.04 2.12
CA PRO A 434 1.58 -18.59 2.85
C PRO A 434 2.81 -18.74 1.93
N GLY A 435 3.91 -18.12 2.33
CA GLY A 435 5.18 -18.19 1.61
C GLY A 435 5.33 -17.25 0.42
N GLN A 436 4.37 -16.37 0.10
CA GLN A 436 4.54 -15.34 -0.95
C GLN A 436 5.24 -14.07 -0.45
N VAL A 437 4.79 -13.45 0.66
CA VAL A 437 5.35 -12.17 1.18
C VAL A 437 6.66 -12.30 2.01
N LEU A 438 7.84 -12.29 1.41
CA LEU A 438 9.12 -12.51 2.10
C LEU A 438 9.34 -11.60 3.32
N CYS A 439 9.08 -10.30 3.15
CA CYS A 439 9.36 -9.27 4.15
C CYS A 439 8.18 -8.31 4.29
N ILE A 440 7.97 -7.83 5.52
CA ILE A 440 7.13 -6.67 5.84
C ILE A 440 7.99 -5.63 6.56
N PHE A 441 8.28 -4.51 5.90
CA PHE A 441 9.02 -3.39 6.46
C PHE A 441 8.05 -2.26 6.81
N LEU A 442 8.09 -1.82 8.07
CA LEU A 442 7.25 -0.74 8.57
C LEU A 442 8.11 0.35 9.18
N ARG A 443 8.09 1.56 8.62
CA ARG A 443 8.65 2.73 9.33
C ARG A 443 7.85 2.92 10.61
N ASN A 444 8.54 2.97 11.74
CA ASN A 444 7.94 3.31 13.01
C ASN A 444 7.90 4.83 13.18
N SER A 445 6.90 5.48 12.57
CA SER A 445 6.69 6.92 12.57
C SER A 445 6.67 7.51 13.98
N SER A 446 6.03 6.83 14.94
CA SER A 446 5.97 7.26 16.35
C SER A 446 7.32 7.30 17.08
N SER A 447 8.33 6.60 16.55
CA SER A 447 9.69 6.61 17.09
C SER A 447 10.60 7.62 16.39
N THR A 448 10.29 7.97 15.15
CA THR A 448 11.10 8.85 14.31
C THR A 448 10.63 10.30 14.37
N ASP A 449 9.34 10.50 14.65
CA ASP A 449 8.67 11.79 14.63
C ASP A 449 7.97 12.02 15.96
N SER A 450 8.55 12.88 16.79
CA SER A 450 8.05 13.12 18.15
C SER A 450 6.64 13.71 18.23
N SER A 451 6.15 14.29 17.12
CA SER A 451 4.78 14.79 16.95
C SER A 451 3.78 13.67 16.66
N ASP A 452 4.23 12.51 16.17
CA ASP A 452 3.34 11.40 15.90
C ASP A 452 2.91 10.73 17.21
N ARG A 453 1.63 10.90 17.53
CA ARG A 453 0.95 10.29 18.68
C ARG A 453 -0.20 9.40 18.22
N PHE A 454 -0.21 9.02 16.94
CA PHE A 454 -1.29 8.26 16.36
C PHE A 454 -1.21 6.81 16.84
N PRO A 455 -2.28 6.28 17.45
CA PRO A 455 -2.26 4.91 17.91
C PRO A 455 -2.30 3.93 16.74
N TYR A 456 -1.53 2.86 16.85
CA TYR A 456 -1.48 1.78 15.87
C TYR A 456 -1.49 0.42 16.54
N ASN A 457 -2.03 -0.58 15.84
CA ASN A 457 -2.25 -1.91 16.39
C ASN A 457 -1.25 -2.91 15.81
N THR A 458 -0.43 -3.52 16.68
CA THR A 458 0.56 -4.53 16.27
C THR A 458 0.13 -5.98 16.52
N ALA A 459 -1.12 -6.22 16.98
CA ALA A 459 -1.62 -7.56 17.27
C ALA A 459 -1.62 -8.50 16.07
N GLY A 460 -1.77 -7.95 14.84
CA GLY A 460 -1.69 -8.74 13.61
C GLY A 460 -0.32 -9.40 13.37
N PHE A 461 0.75 -8.90 13.99
CA PHE A 461 2.08 -9.48 13.88
C PHE A 461 2.35 -10.60 14.89
N LYS A 462 1.39 -10.86 15.80
CA LYS A 462 1.56 -11.87 16.84
C LYS A 462 1.65 -13.27 16.23
N GLY A 463 2.77 -13.94 16.48
CA GLY A 463 3.02 -15.29 15.98
C GLY A 463 3.68 -15.35 14.60
N LEU A 464 3.92 -14.19 13.95
CA LEU A 464 4.78 -14.15 12.77
C LEU A 464 6.26 -14.30 13.19
N PRO A 465 7.09 -15.05 12.44
CA PRO A 465 8.52 -15.11 12.69
C PRO A 465 9.16 -13.73 12.56
N GLN A 466 10.04 -13.36 13.51
CA GLN A 466 10.68 -12.05 13.51
C GLN A 466 11.44 -11.76 12.22
N ASP A 467 12.05 -12.77 11.58
CA ASP A 467 12.77 -12.57 10.32
C ASP A 467 11.86 -12.19 9.14
N GLN A 468 10.53 -12.24 9.28
CA GLN A 468 9.58 -11.87 8.22
C GLN A 468 9.09 -10.41 8.32
N TYR A 469 9.40 -9.70 9.40
CA TYR A 469 9.00 -8.30 9.53
C TYR A 469 10.00 -7.48 10.34
N MET A 470 10.04 -6.18 10.08
CA MET A 470 10.82 -5.24 10.87
C MET A 470 10.13 -3.89 10.95
N PHE A 471 9.95 -3.42 12.18
CA PHE A 471 9.68 -2.01 12.46
C PHE A 471 11.03 -1.29 12.51
N PHE A 472 11.25 -0.37 11.59
CA PHE A 472 12.54 0.30 11.40
C PHE A 472 12.40 1.82 11.59
N ASN A 473 13.50 2.49 11.90
CA ASN A 473 13.49 3.91 12.27
C ASN A 473 14.07 4.80 11.18
N VAL A 474 15.07 4.32 10.44
CA VAL A 474 15.66 5.09 9.33
C VAL A 474 15.88 4.19 8.13
N PRO A 475 15.88 4.69 6.89
CA PRO A 475 16.09 3.86 5.71
C PRO A 475 17.37 3.00 5.77
N ASP A 476 18.43 3.52 6.41
CA ASP A 476 19.69 2.79 6.59
C ASP A 476 19.57 1.48 7.39
N ASP A 477 18.52 1.34 8.22
CA ASP A 477 18.22 0.10 8.92
C ASP A 477 17.93 -1.07 7.96
N LEU A 478 17.49 -0.76 6.73
CA LEU A 478 17.16 -1.71 5.66
C LEU A 478 18.39 -2.16 4.85
N ARG A 479 19.57 -1.58 5.09
CA ARG A 479 20.78 -1.94 4.35
C ARG A 479 21.31 -3.31 4.75
N ASN A 480 21.95 -3.98 3.79
CA ASN A 480 22.66 -5.25 3.98
C ASN A 480 21.77 -6.40 4.50
N LEU A 481 20.46 -6.34 4.25
CA LEU A 481 19.53 -7.43 4.54
C LEU A 481 19.46 -8.44 3.39
N ASP A 482 19.34 -9.71 3.74
CA ASP A 482 19.06 -10.80 2.78
C ASP A 482 17.54 -10.90 2.56
N ILE A 483 16.99 -9.87 1.91
CA ILE A 483 15.54 -9.70 1.70
C ILE A 483 14.97 -10.76 0.74
N VAL A 484 15.77 -11.24 -0.21
CA VAL A 484 15.37 -12.31 -1.14
C VAL A 484 15.37 -13.67 -0.45
N GLY A 485 16.29 -13.89 0.49
CA GLY A 485 16.32 -15.05 1.37
C GLY A 485 15.29 -15.01 2.51
N GLY A 486 14.50 -13.93 2.62
CA GLY A 486 13.49 -13.77 3.68
C GLY A 486 14.08 -13.52 5.07
N LYS A 487 15.29 -12.95 5.15
CA LYS A 487 15.93 -12.50 6.41
C LYS A 487 15.80 -10.98 6.51
N CYS A 488 14.63 -10.55 6.96
CA CYS A 488 14.18 -9.17 6.89
C CYS A 488 14.42 -8.41 8.21
N HIS A 489 15.18 -8.97 9.15
CA HIS A 489 15.37 -8.36 10.46
C HIS A 489 16.83 -7.97 10.69
N ASN A 490 17.08 -6.68 10.87
CA ASN A 490 18.34 -6.15 11.35
C ASN A 490 18.33 -6.21 12.88
N ALA A 491 19.09 -7.16 13.46
CA ALA A 491 19.13 -7.38 14.91
C ALA A 491 19.64 -6.19 15.73
N SER A 492 20.26 -5.18 15.10
CA SER A 492 20.65 -3.94 15.79
C SER A 492 19.47 -3.00 16.05
N VAL A 493 18.34 -3.18 15.33
CA VAL A 493 17.14 -2.37 15.45
C VAL A 493 16.20 -2.96 16.49
N LYS A 494 16.01 -2.24 17.60
CA LYS A 494 15.13 -2.70 18.68
C LYS A 494 13.67 -2.70 18.25
N GLN A 495 13.03 -3.87 18.31
CA GLN A 495 11.61 -4.06 18.02
C GLN A 495 10.77 -3.81 19.29
N ASN A 496 10.15 -2.63 19.41
CA ASN A 496 9.21 -2.33 20.50
C ASN A 496 7.77 -2.71 20.11
N VAL A 497 7.51 -4.02 20.04
CA VAL A 497 6.22 -4.58 19.62
C VAL A 497 5.55 -5.30 20.79
N THR A 498 4.43 -4.75 21.29
CA THR A 498 3.63 -5.34 22.38
C THR A 498 2.53 -6.27 21.88
N PHE A 499 2.35 -6.41 20.56
CA PHE A 499 1.25 -7.15 19.94
C PHE A 499 -0.13 -6.69 20.43
N SER A 500 -0.27 -5.39 20.62
CA SER A 500 -1.48 -4.71 21.06
C SER A 500 -1.51 -3.30 20.47
N GLU A 501 -2.48 -2.48 20.87
CA GLU A 501 -2.48 -1.07 20.53
C GLU A 501 -1.32 -0.34 21.23
N GLN A 502 -0.56 0.44 20.47
CA GLN A 502 0.63 1.20 20.86
C GLN A 502 0.58 2.61 20.28
N GLY A 503 1.54 3.46 20.63
CA GLY A 503 1.57 4.86 20.18
C GLY A 503 0.60 5.75 20.96
N LEU A 504 0.04 5.27 22.08
CA LEU A 504 -0.81 6.08 22.95
C LEU A 504 0.01 7.22 23.58
N PRO A 505 -0.63 8.37 23.85
CA PRO A 505 0.01 9.47 24.56
C PRO A 505 0.69 9.01 25.85
N PHE A 506 1.86 9.60 26.15
CA PHE A 506 2.73 9.25 27.28
C PHE A 506 3.34 7.83 27.24
N GLY A 507 3.31 7.13 26.10
CA GLY A 507 3.98 5.83 25.93
C GLY A 507 3.22 4.66 26.57
N LEU A 508 1.91 4.80 26.77
CA LEU A 508 1.07 3.74 27.30
C LEU A 508 0.80 2.65 26.25
N SER A 509 0.63 1.40 26.69
CA SER A 509 0.14 0.28 25.88
C SER A 509 -0.99 -0.42 26.63
N LYS A 510 -2.05 -0.83 25.93
CA LYS A 510 -3.24 -1.47 26.55
C LYS A 510 -2.93 -2.83 27.18
N SER A 511 -1.81 -3.46 26.88
CA SER A 511 -1.46 -4.81 27.35
C SER A 511 -0.77 -4.87 28.73
N GLY A 512 -0.69 -3.76 29.48
CA GLY A 512 -0.19 -3.72 30.87
C GLY A 512 -1.09 -4.39 31.93
N VAL A 513 -2.12 -5.15 31.53
CA VAL A 513 -2.98 -5.91 32.44
C VAL A 513 -2.46 -7.35 32.51
N ALA A 514 -1.58 -7.61 33.47
CA ALA A 514 -1.08 -8.96 33.75
C ALA A 514 -2.26 -9.92 34.00
N GLU A 515 -2.27 -11.03 33.26
CA GLU A 515 -3.08 -12.21 33.58
C GLU A 515 -2.80 -12.63 35.02
N THR A 516 -3.75 -12.37 35.93
CA THR A 516 -3.75 -12.95 37.26
C THR A 516 -4.04 -14.44 37.13
N ARG A 517 -2.98 -15.25 37.09
CA ARG A 517 -3.07 -16.69 37.40
C ARG A 517 -3.60 -16.84 38.84
N PRO A 518 -4.57 -17.75 39.10
CA PRO A 518 -4.99 -18.02 40.46
C PRO A 518 -3.88 -18.80 41.16
N MET A 519 -3.27 -18.23 42.19
CA MET A 519 -2.40 -18.97 43.10
C MET A 519 -3.23 -19.58 44.24
N PRO A 520 -2.87 -20.78 44.73
CA PRO A 520 -3.69 -21.55 45.66
C PRO A 520 -3.63 -20.95 47.08
N GLY A 521 -4.71 -21.12 47.83
CA GLY A 521 -4.93 -20.46 49.11
C GLY A 521 -3.93 -20.84 50.20
N LEU A 522 -3.73 -19.89 51.12
CA LEU A 522 -3.46 -20.18 52.52
C LEU A 522 -4.07 -19.06 53.38
N TRP A 523 -4.68 -19.48 54.46
CA TRP A 523 -5.49 -18.74 55.42
C TRP A 523 -4.67 -17.72 56.23
N ALA A 524 -5.26 -16.55 56.54
CA ALA A 524 -5.26 -15.97 57.89
C ALA A 524 -6.08 -14.67 57.96
N THR A 525 -7.05 -14.72 58.86
CA THR A 525 -7.95 -13.70 59.44
C THR A 525 -7.30 -12.40 59.92
N LEU A 526 -8.02 -11.26 59.81
CA LEU A 526 -8.32 -10.23 60.85
C LEU A 526 -9.10 -9.06 60.19
N VAL A 527 -10.44 -9.01 60.31
CA VAL A 527 -11.27 -8.27 61.31
C VAL A 527 -11.44 -6.75 61.05
N VAL A 528 -12.65 -6.43 60.55
CA VAL A 528 -13.64 -5.40 60.96
C VAL A 528 -13.25 -3.91 61.09
N GLY A 529 -14.05 -3.08 60.40
CA GLY A 529 -14.37 -1.68 60.73
C GLY A 529 -13.81 -0.69 59.69
N PHE A 530 -14.55 0.20 59.04
CA PHE A 530 -15.80 0.87 59.36
C PHE A 530 -16.36 1.45 58.04
N GLY A 531 -17.67 1.32 57.82
CA GLY A 531 -18.41 2.18 56.90
C GLY A 531 -19.44 2.96 57.70
N LEU A 532 -19.59 4.25 57.39
CA LEU A 532 -20.87 5.01 57.29
C LEU A 532 -20.66 6.51 57.58
N VAL A 533 -20.73 7.27 56.50
CA VAL A 533 -21.62 8.41 56.23
C VAL A 533 -22.26 9.13 57.44
N MET A 534 -22.03 10.44 57.46
CA MET A 534 -22.80 11.54 58.04
C MET A 534 -24.27 11.30 58.42
N LEU A 535 -24.68 11.74 59.62
CA LEU A 535 -25.66 12.82 59.83
C LEU A 535 -25.87 13.11 61.33
N ALA A 536 -25.73 14.38 61.74
CA ALA A 536 -26.68 15.10 62.60
C ALA A 536 -26.06 16.41 63.12
N MET A 537 -26.75 17.51 62.83
CA MET A 537 -26.56 18.82 63.44
C MET A 537 -26.92 18.78 64.93
N MET A 538 -26.03 19.26 65.80
CA MET A 538 -26.24 20.24 66.89
C MET A 538 -24.94 20.39 67.68
#